data_AF-A0A414BJ91-F1
#
_entry.id   AF-A0A414BJ91-F1
#
_cell.length_a   1.000
_cell.length_b   1.000
_cell.length_c   1.000
_cell.angle_alpha   90.00
_cell.angle_beta   90.00
_cell.angle_gamma   90.00
#
_symmetry.space_group_name_H-M   'P 1'
#
loop_
_entity.id
_entity.type
_entity.pdbx_description
1 polymer ?
#
loop_
_entity_poly.entity_id
_entity_poly.type
_entity_poly.pdbx_seq_one_letter_code
_entity_poly.pdbx_strand_id
1 'polypeptide(L)'
;MKTKIKRENFLMLPASNLEKYLGRLLNITVGGLLLTLGATIIADFIQFLFSFILTPGLHTSITWNFLTFIGNGFVEVNKSALDFEGMLFMLINAIFVHSFFTLGATFFRKHPILSTTFTGLLLMLIIGYAINGLGEVGVFNFLDPVFVNAYSHAFIFAYIIIFLVISAFNYWASYKLFTRMQVICNKWINI
;
A
#
# COMPACT_ATOMS: atom_id res chain seq x y z
N MET A 1 19.03 -0.07 1.45
CA MET A 1 20.44 -0.51 1.51
C MET A 1 20.98 -0.68 0.10
N LYS A 2 21.63 0.35 -0.47
CA LYS A 2 22.04 0.34 -1.89
C LYS A 2 23.41 -0.32 -2.14
N THR A 3 24.32 -0.31 -1.16
CA THR A 3 25.69 -0.82 -1.31
C THR A 3 25.93 -2.06 -0.46
N LYS A 4 26.84 -2.94 -0.91
CA LYS A 4 27.27 -4.17 -0.20
C LYS A 4 27.72 -3.85 1.23
N ILE A 5 28.59 -2.86 1.39
CA ILE A 5 29.14 -2.41 2.68
C ILE A 5 28.03 -1.95 3.65
N LYS A 6 27.03 -1.20 3.17
CA LYS A 6 25.91 -0.77 4.02
C LYS A 6 25.04 -1.95 4.49
N ARG A 7 24.97 -3.05 3.74
CA ARG A 7 24.23 -4.25 4.12
C ARG A 7 25.01 -5.06 5.15
N GLU A 8 26.30 -5.23 4.91
CA GLU A 8 27.25 -5.87 5.82
C GLU A 8 27.25 -5.18 7.17
N ASN A 9 27.45 -3.85 7.20
CA ASN A 9 27.44 -3.08 8.44
C ASN A 9 26.10 -3.18 9.18
N PHE A 10 24.97 -3.20 8.46
CA PHE A 10 23.66 -3.33 9.08
C PHE A 10 23.44 -4.73 9.68
N LEU A 11 23.90 -5.77 9.00
CA LEU A 11 23.81 -7.15 9.50
C LEU A 11 24.79 -7.42 10.65
N MET A 12 25.90 -6.68 10.71
CA MET A 12 26.90 -6.74 11.79
C MET A 12 26.49 -6.00 13.07
N LEU A 13 25.40 -5.21 13.07
CA LEU A 13 24.89 -4.62 14.31
C LEU A 13 24.50 -5.74 15.30
N PRO A 14 24.86 -5.63 16.59
CA PRO A 14 24.51 -6.60 17.63
C PRO A 14 23.03 -6.45 18.03
N ALA A 15 22.13 -6.65 17.07
CA ALA A 15 20.69 -6.61 17.22
C ALA A 15 20.07 -7.89 16.64
N SER A 16 18.96 -8.32 17.23
CA SER A 16 18.20 -9.47 16.76
C SER A 16 17.70 -9.25 15.33
N ASN A 17 17.44 -10.34 14.60
CA ASN A 17 16.90 -10.25 13.24
C ASN A 17 15.53 -9.55 13.19
N LEU A 18 14.77 -9.64 14.28
CA LEU A 18 13.47 -8.98 14.42
C LEU A 18 13.62 -7.47 14.57
N GLU A 19 14.50 -6.98 15.45
CA GLU A 19 14.77 -5.55 15.61
C GLU A 19 15.30 -4.93 14.32
N LYS A 20 16.19 -5.65 13.61
CA LYS A 20 16.68 -5.25 12.29
C LYS A 20 15.54 -5.13 11.26
N TYR A 21 14.61 -6.08 11.26
CA TYR A 21 13.46 -6.04 10.38
C TYR A 21 12.52 -4.86 10.71
N LEU A 22 12.20 -4.65 11.99
CA LEU A 22 11.36 -3.54 12.44
C LEU A 22 11.99 -2.18 12.14
N GLY A 23 13.29 -2.01 12.38
CA GLY A 23 14.00 -0.77 12.04
C GLY A 23 13.96 -0.48 10.54
N ARG A 24 14.10 -1.50 9.69
CA ARG A 24 13.92 -1.36 8.25
C ARG A 24 12.49 -0.98 7.88
N LEU A 25 11.50 -1.64 8.49
CA LEU A 25 10.09 -1.38 8.23
C LEU A 25 9.74 0.07 8.60
N LEU A 26 10.09 0.51 9.81
CA LEU A 26 9.90 1.90 10.26
C LEU A 26 10.59 2.91 9.34
N ASN A 27 11.82 2.64 8.91
CA ASN A 27 12.52 3.54 8.00
C ASN A 27 11.84 3.63 6.61
N ILE A 28 11.29 2.52 6.10
CA ILE A 28 10.58 2.53 4.82
C ILE A 28 9.22 3.22 4.96
N THR A 29 8.51 3.00 6.06
CA THR A 29 7.17 3.53 6.27
C THR A 29 7.22 5.00 6.68
N VAL A 30 7.76 5.30 7.87
CA VAL A 30 7.82 6.66 8.41
C VAL A 30 8.81 7.51 7.62
N GLY A 31 10.02 6.99 7.39
CA GLY A 31 11.03 7.72 6.63
C GLY A 31 10.63 7.93 5.16
N GLY A 32 10.04 6.92 4.53
CA GLY A 32 9.49 7.04 3.18
C GLY A 32 8.33 8.04 3.11
N LEU A 33 7.39 7.98 4.05
CA LEU A 33 6.25 8.89 4.12
C LEU A 33 6.71 10.35 4.26
N LEU A 34 7.61 10.64 5.20
CA LEU A 34 8.16 11.99 5.38
C LEU A 34 8.85 12.52 4.12
N LEU A 35 9.64 11.67 3.46
CA LEU A 35 10.30 12.05 2.20
C LEU A 35 9.28 12.32 1.09
N THR A 36 8.23 11.50 0.97
CA THR A 36 7.18 11.72 -0.02
C THR A 36 6.38 12.99 0.26
N LEU A 37 6.01 13.27 1.51
CA LEU A 37 5.32 14.50 1.88
C LEU A 37 6.18 15.75 1.61
N GLY A 38 7.46 15.70 1.96
CA GLY A 38 8.38 16.80 1.65
C GLY A 38 8.50 17.02 0.15
N ALA A 39 8.64 15.94 -0.62
CA ALA A 39 8.73 16.01 -2.08
C ALA A 39 7.44 16.53 -2.73
N THR A 40 6.25 16.14 -2.25
CA THR A 40 4.97 16.62 -2.80
C THR A 40 4.74 18.09 -2.50
N ILE A 41 5.08 18.57 -1.30
CA ILE A 41 4.98 20.00 -0.95
C ILE A 41 5.89 20.84 -1.85
N ILE A 42 7.14 20.40 -2.03
CA ILE A 42 8.10 21.10 -2.92
C ILE A 42 7.60 21.07 -4.37
N ALA A 43 7.12 19.92 -4.85
CA ALA A 43 6.61 19.77 -6.20
C ALA A 43 5.37 20.65 -6.46
N ASP A 44 4.46 20.73 -5.49
CA ASP A 44 3.26 21.57 -5.57
C ASP A 44 3.63 23.07 -5.56
N PHE A 45 4.63 23.46 -4.77
CA PHE A 45 5.15 24.83 -4.80
C PHE A 45 5.78 25.20 -6.15
N ILE A 46 6.57 24.29 -6.73
CA ILE A 46 7.15 24.46 -8.06
C ILE A 46 6.03 24.56 -9.11
N GLN A 47 5.05 23.65 -9.08
CA GLN A 47 3.89 23.68 -9.97
C GLN A 47 3.14 25.00 -9.85
N PHE A 48 2.90 25.48 -8.64
CA PHE A 48 2.24 26.76 -8.38
C PHE A 48 3.00 27.94 -9.00
N LEU A 49 4.34 27.94 -8.88
CA LEU A 49 5.19 28.98 -9.49
C LEU A 49 5.12 28.95 -11.04
N PHE A 50 5.15 27.76 -11.64
CA PHE A 50 5.00 27.61 -13.09
C PHE A 50 3.62 28.03 -13.59
N SER A 51 2.56 27.78 -12.82
CA SER A 51 1.19 28.17 -13.19
C SER A 51 1.04 29.69 -13.35
N PHE A 52 1.79 30.51 -12.60
CA PHE A 52 1.79 31.97 -12.80
C PHE A 52 2.36 32.41 -14.15
N ILE A 53 3.27 31.63 -14.72
CA ILE A 53 3.94 31.95 -15.98
C ILE A 53 3.11 31.45 -17.17
N LEU A 54 2.58 30.22 -17.08
CA LEU A 54 1.96 29.53 -18.21
C LEU A 54 0.45 29.79 -18.35
N THR A 55 -0.28 29.92 -17.24
CA THR A 55 -1.74 30.02 -17.25
C THR A 55 -2.23 31.07 -16.25
N PRO A 56 -2.28 32.36 -16.65
CA PRO A 56 -2.82 33.40 -15.80
C PRO A 56 -4.30 33.10 -15.48
N GLY A 57 -4.61 32.87 -14.20
CA GLY A 57 -5.99 32.72 -13.71
C GLY A 57 -6.41 31.34 -13.23
N LEU A 58 -5.63 30.28 -13.44
CA LEU A 58 -5.92 28.95 -12.89
C LEU A 58 -4.82 28.50 -11.92
N HIS A 59 -4.96 28.96 -10.66
CA HIS A 59 -4.02 28.67 -9.59
C HIS A 59 -4.63 27.65 -8.63
N THR A 60 -4.44 26.37 -8.92
CA THR A 60 -4.85 25.30 -8.00
C THR A 60 -3.61 24.64 -7.38
N SER A 61 -3.66 24.44 -6.07
CA SER A 61 -2.65 23.70 -5.31
C SER A 61 -3.24 22.36 -4.90
N ILE A 62 -2.49 21.28 -5.12
CA ILE A 62 -2.90 19.92 -4.77
C ILE A 62 -2.85 19.75 -3.24
N THR A 63 -1.83 20.31 -2.58
CA THR A 63 -1.68 20.20 -1.12
C THR A 63 -2.79 20.94 -0.38
N TRP A 64 -3.21 22.11 -0.89
CA TRP A 64 -4.32 22.87 -0.30
C TRP A 64 -5.64 22.11 -0.38
N ASN A 65 -5.97 21.56 -1.56
CA ASN A 65 -7.19 20.76 -1.74
C ASN A 65 -7.18 19.50 -0.87
N PHE A 66 -6.02 18.87 -0.70
CA PHE A 66 -5.90 17.72 0.19
C PHE A 66 -6.12 18.10 1.67
N LEU A 67 -5.61 19.26 2.10
CA LEU A 67 -5.78 19.73 3.47
C LEU A 67 -7.23 20.11 3.79
N THR A 68 -7.94 20.75 2.85
CA THR A 68 -9.36 21.06 3.01
C THR A 68 -10.22 19.79 2.99
N PHE A 69 -9.88 18.81 2.14
CA PHE A 69 -10.53 17.50 2.14
C PHE A 69 -10.38 16.80 3.50
N ILE A 70 -9.17 16.78 4.07
CA ILE A 70 -8.93 16.21 5.40
C ILE A 70 -9.71 16.96 6.47
N GLY A 71 -9.63 18.30 6.48
CA GLY A 71 -10.31 19.13 7.47
C GLY A 71 -11.82 18.94 7.45
N ASN A 72 -12.43 18.92 6.26
CA ASN A 72 -13.86 18.68 6.07
C ASN A 72 -14.24 17.24 6.42
N GLY A 73 -13.41 16.26 6.04
CA GLY A 73 -13.62 14.85 6.38
C GLY A 73 -13.64 14.59 7.89
N PHE A 74 -12.76 15.22 8.67
CA PHE A 74 -12.80 15.12 10.14
C PHE A 74 -14.06 15.77 10.74
N VAL A 75 -14.56 16.85 10.14
CA VAL A 75 -15.79 17.53 10.59
C VAL A 75 -17.04 16.72 10.25
N GLU A 76 -17.07 16.04 9.10
CA GLU A 76 -18.17 15.17 8.69
C GLU A 76 -18.21 13.87 9.51
N VAL A 77 -17.05 13.24 9.78
CA VAL A 77 -16.94 12.05 10.65
C VAL A 77 -17.49 12.30 12.06
N ASN A 78 -17.35 13.52 12.58
CA ASN A 78 -17.92 13.90 13.90
C ASN A 78 -19.45 14.05 13.91
N LYS A 79 -20.11 14.17 12.74
CA LYS A 79 -21.57 14.33 12.65
C LYS A 79 -22.29 12.99 12.41
N SER A 80 -21.58 11.98 11.91
CA SER A 80 -22.12 10.65 11.62
C SER A 80 -21.37 9.58 12.43
N ALA A 81 -21.84 9.25 13.63
CA ALA A 81 -21.36 8.10 14.40
C ALA A 81 -21.69 6.72 13.75
N LEU A 82 -22.10 6.69 12.49
CA LEU A 82 -22.46 5.53 11.65
C LEU A 82 -21.84 5.83 10.26
N ASP A 83 -20.81 5.17 9.77
CA ASP A 83 -20.74 3.74 9.47
C ASP A 83 -19.40 3.10 9.91
N PHE A 84 -19.40 2.45 11.07
CA PHE A 84 -18.28 1.66 11.58
C PHE A 84 -17.73 0.67 10.53
N GLU A 85 -18.61 0.09 9.73
CA GLU A 85 -18.24 -0.88 8.68
C GLU A 85 -17.48 -0.24 7.51
N GLY A 86 -17.86 0.97 7.09
CA GLY A 86 -17.14 1.69 6.03
C GLY A 86 -15.74 2.10 6.48
N MET A 87 -15.58 2.55 7.72
CA MET A 87 -14.27 2.87 8.29
C MET A 87 -13.38 1.62 8.40
N LEU A 88 -13.93 0.51 8.88
CA LEU A 88 -13.22 -0.77 8.93
C LEU A 88 -12.80 -1.22 7.53
N PHE A 89 -13.70 -1.16 6.56
CA PHE A 89 -13.40 -1.52 5.17
C PHE A 89 -12.21 -0.73 4.61
N MET A 90 -12.18 0.59 4.83
CA MET A 90 -11.05 1.45 4.42
C MET A 90 -9.75 1.08 5.15
N LEU A 91 -9.82 0.81 6.45
CA LEU A 91 -8.65 0.45 7.26
C LEU A 91 -8.05 -0.90 6.84
N ILE A 92 -8.88 -1.91 6.57
CA ILE A 92 -8.40 -3.22 6.11
C ILE A 92 -7.75 -3.10 4.73
N ASN A 93 -8.33 -2.33 3.82
CA ASN A 93 -7.72 -2.06 2.51
C ASN A 93 -6.36 -1.37 2.66
N ALA A 94 -6.24 -0.37 3.53
CA ALA A 94 -4.98 0.31 3.80
C ALA A 94 -3.91 -0.66 4.37
N ILE A 95 -4.30 -1.51 5.33
CA ILE A 95 -3.43 -2.54 5.91
C ILE A 95 -2.99 -3.54 4.84
N PHE A 96 -3.91 -4.00 4.00
CA PHE A 96 -3.62 -4.95 2.93
C PHE A 96 -2.63 -4.36 1.92
N VAL A 97 -2.90 -3.14 1.42
CA VAL A 97 -1.99 -2.43 0.49
C VAL A 97 -0.61 -2.30 1.12
N HIS A 98 -0.54 -1.84 2.37
CA HIS A 98 0.72 -1.74 3.09
C HIS A 98 1.45 -3.08 3.21
N SER A 99 0.74 -4.16 3.54
CA SER A 99 1.31 -5.51 3.62
C SER A 99 1.89 -5.98 2.29
N PHE A 100 1.19 -5.72 1.18
CA PHE A 100 1.61 -6.10 -0.16
C PHE A 100 2.88 -5.36 -0.59
N PHE A 101 2.91 -4.04 -0.37
CA PHE A 101 4.10 -3.23 -0.65
C PHE A 101 5.29 -3.61 0.24
N THR A 102 5.08 -3.96 1.51
CA THR A 102 6.18 -4.41 2.39
C THR A 102 6.77 -5.74 1.93
N LEU A 103 5.94 -6.72 1.56
CA LEU A 103 6.39 -8.00 1.00
C LEU A 103 7.16 -7.79 -0.31
N GLY A 104 6.60 -7.00 -1.21
CA GLY A 104 7.26 -6.77 -2.48
C GLY A 104 8.54 -5.94 -2.35
N ALA A 105 8.62 -5.03 -1.36
CA ALA A 105 9.84 -4.30 -1.05
C ALA A 105 10.94 -5.15 -0.40
N THR A 106 10.60 -6.29 0.22
CA THR A 106 11.58 -7.27 0.68
C THR A 106 11.98 -8.26 -0.41
N PHE A 107 11.05 -8.61 -1.30
CA PHE A 107 11.27 -9.53 -2.42
C PHE A 107 12.14 -8.94 -3.54
N PHE A 108 11.78 -7.76 -4.05
CA PHE A 108 12.51 -7.10 -5.15
C PHE A 108 13.71 -6.32 -4.64
N ARG A 109 14.85 -6.48 -5.31
CA ARG A 109 16.10 -5.79 -4.94
C ARG A 109 16.25 -4.47 -5.67
N LYS A 110 15.95 -4.44 -6.97
CA LYS A 110 16.12 -3.28 -7.84
C LYS A 110 14.78 -2.61 -8.09
N HIS A 111 14.69 -1.31 -7.84
CA HIS A 111 13.45 -0.51 -7.93
C HIS A 111 12.23 -1.22 -7.31
N PRO A 112 12.27 -1.52 -6.00
CA PRO A 112 11.25 -2.33 -5.34
C PRO A 112 9.84 -1.79 -5.56
N ILE A 113 9.63 -0.49 -5.35
CA ILE A 113 8.31 0.15 -5.50
C ILE A 113 7.75 -0.04 -6.91
N LEU A 114 8.54 0.26 -7.95
CA LEU A 114 8.10 0.13 -9.35
C LEU A 114 7.79 -1.33 -9.73
N SER A 115 8.62 -2.26 -9.28
CA SER A 115 8.40 -3.69 -9.54
C SER A 115 7.14 -4.18 -8.84
N THR A 116 6.90 -3.76 -7.59
CA THR A 116 5.69 -4.11 -6.85
C THR A 116 4.42 -3.55 -7.47
N THR A 117 4.45 -2.31 -7.96
CA THR A 117 3.27 -1.71 -8.62
C THR A 117 2.97 -2.45 -9.92
N PHE A 118 4.00 -2.78 -10.71
CA PHE A 118 3.77 -3.50 -11.97
C PHE A 118 3.23 -4.91 -11.74
N THR A 119 3.80 -5.66 -10.78
CA THR A 119 3.27 -6.98 -10.42
C THR A 119 1.87 -6.91 -9.83
N GLY A 120 1.59 -5.88 -9.02
CA GLY A 120 0.27 -5.66 -8.44
C GLY A 120 -0.77 -5.38 -9.52
N LEU A 121 -0.47 -4.48 -10.46
CA LEU A 121 -1.35 -4.17 -11.60
C LEU A 121 -1.60 -5.40 -12.46
N LEU A 122 -0.56 -6.16 -12.79
CA LEU A 122 -0.68 -7.38 -13.60
C LEU A 122 -1.54 -8.43 -12.88
N LEU A 123 -1.35 -8.63 -11.58
CA LEU A 123 -2.17 -9.55 -10.78
C LEU A 123 -3.64 -9.10 -10.74
N MET A 124 -3.90 -7.80 -10.54
CA MET A 124 -5.26 -7.26 -10.53
C MET A 124 -5.95 -7.45 -11.89
N LEU A 125 -5.23 -7.28 -13.00
CA LEU A 125 -5.77 -7.52 -14.34
C LEU A 125 -6.10 -9.00 -14.58
N ILE A 126 -5.19 -9.91 -14.21
CA ILE A 126 -5.41 -11.36 -14.37
C ILE A 126 -6.57 -11.83 -13.50
N ILE A 127 -6.59 -11.45 -12.23
CA ILE A 127 -7.64 -11.83 -11.28
C ILE A 127 -8.98 -11.24 -11.72
N GLY A 128 -8.99 -9.96 -12.10
CA GLY A 128 -10.19 -9.30 -12.62
C GLY A 128 -10.73 -9.99 -13.88
N TYR A 129 -9.87 -10.32 -14.84
CA TYR A 129 -10.27 -11.06 -16.03
C TYR A 129 -10.83 -12.46 -15.68
N ALA A 130 -10.16 -13.19 -14.79
CA ALA A 130 -10.61 -14.51 -14.35
C ALA A 130 -11.97 -14.45 -13.64
N ILE A 131 -12.18 -13.46 -12.77
CA ILE A 131 -13.47 -13.27 -12.09
C ILE A 131 -14.58 -12.97 -13.09
N ASN A 132 -14.34 -12.08 -14.07
CA ASN A 132 -15.33 -11.77 -15.10
C ASN A 132 -15.69 -13.01 -15.93
N GLY A 133 -14.68 -13.77 -16.40
CA GLY A 133 -14.92 -15.00 -17.15
C GLY A 133 -15.65 -16.08 -16.35
N LEU A 134 -15.36 -16.22 -15.05
CA LEU A 134 -16.09 -17.13 -14.16
C LEU A 134 -17.52 -16.66 -13.88
N GLY A 135 -17.75 -15.36 -13.84
CA GLY A 135 -19.07 -14.75 -13.74
C GLY A 135 -19.95 -15.06 -14.95
N GLU A 136 -19.40 -14.97 -16.16
CA GLU A 136 -20.14 -15.30 -17.40
C GLU A 136 -20.56 -16.78 -17.47
N VAL A 137 -19.75 -17.69 -16.93
CA VAL A 137 -20.07 -19.13 -16.82
C VAL A 137 -21.11 -19.41 -15.72
N GLY A 138 -21.48 -18.40 -14.94
CA GLY A 138 -22.47 -18.51 -13.86
C GLY A 138 -21.94 -19.19 -12.61
N VAL A 139 -20.61 -19.28 -12.45
CA VAL A 139 -19.97 -19.89 -11.26
C VAL A 139 -20.38 -19.15 -10.00
N PHE A 140 -20.64 -17.84 -10.10
CA PHE A 140 -21.03 -16.99 -8.97
C PHE A 140 -22.54 -16.79 -8.80
N ASN A 141 -23.38 -17.49 -9.57
CA ASN A 141 -24.85 -17.31 -9.48
C ASN A 141 -25.43 -17.66 -8.10
N PHE A 142 -24.73 -18.47 -7.31
CA PHE A 142 -25.11 -18.74 -5.90
C PHE A 142 -24.91 -17.52 -4.99
N LEU A 143 -24.09 -16.55 -5.40
CA LEU A 143 -23.88 -15.28 -4.70
C LEU A 143 -24.85 -14.19 -5.16
N ASP A 144 -25.58 -14.37 -6.26
CA ASP A 144 -26.57 -13.40 -6.76
C ASP A 144 -27.58 -12.94 -5.70
N PRO A 145 -28.22 -13.82 -4.88
CA PRO A 145 -29.12 -13.36 -3.82
C PRO A 145 -28.40 -12.58 -2.71
N VAL A 146 -27.09 -12.76 -2.55
CA VAL A 146 -26.23 -12.01 -1.60
C VAL A 146 -25.80 -10.67 -2.18
N PHE A 147 -25.62 -10.56 -3.50
CA PHE A 147 -25.26 -9.32 -4.19
C PHE A 147 -26.46 -8.41 -4.49
N VAL A 148 -27.65 -8.98 -4.76
CA VAL A 148 -28.90 -8.24 -5.01
C VAL A 148 -29.37 -7.50 -3.75
N ASN A 149 -29.16 -8.09 -2.57
CA ASN A 149 -29.24 -7.37 -1.30
C ASN A 149 -27.92 -6.64 -1.08
N ALA A 150 -27.77 -5.52 -1.78
CA ALA A 150 -26.60 -4.65 -1.71
C ALA A 150 -26.09 -4.56 -0.26
N TYR A 151 -24.84 -4.98 -0.04
CA TYR A 151 -24.15 -4.87 1.25
C TYR A 151 -24.78 -5.70 2.38
N SER A 152 -24.99 -7.00 2.19
CA SER A 152 -25.17 -7.86 3.37
C SER A 152 -23.95 -7.69 4.28
N HIS A 153 -24.17 -7.26 5.52
CA HIS A 153 -23.11 -7.07 6.52
C HIS A 153 -22.18 -8.30 6.59
N ALA A 154 -22.76 -9.50 6.44
CA ALA A 154 -22.03 -10.77 6.38
C ALA A 154 -20.94 -10.81 5.28
N PHE A 155 -21.20 -10.27 4.09
CA PHE A 155 -20.22 -10.22 3.01
C PHE A 155 -19.05 -9.27 3.34
N ILE A 156 -19.34 -8.11 3.93
CA ILE A 156 -18.32 -7.14 4.35
C ILE A 156 -17.41 -7.76 5.43
N PHE A 157 -17.99 -8.45 6.42
CA PHE A 157 -17.21 -9.14 7.45
C PHE A 157 -16.37 -10.29 6.89
N ALA A 158 -16.91 -11.09 5.97
CA ALA A 158 -16.15 -12.15 5.30
C ALA A 158 -14.97 -11.57 4.51
N TYR A 159 -15.19 -10.50 3.76
CA TYR A 159 -14.15 -9.75 3.05
C TYR A 159 -13.05 -9.27 4.00
N ILE A 160 -13.44 -8.62 5.11
CA ILE A 160 -12.53 -8.13 6.15
C ILE A 160 -11.62 -9.25 6.67
N ILE A 161 -12.20 -10.40 7.02
CA ILE A 161 -11.46 -11.54 7.57
C ILE A 161 -10.46 -12.07 6.53
N ILE A 162 -10.91 -12.28 5.29
CA ILE A 162 -10.05 -12.81 4.20
C ILE A 162 -8.86 -11.89 3.96
N PHE A 163 -9.08 -10.59 3.81
CA PHE A 163 -8.01 -9.63 3.54
C PHE A 163 -7.06 -9.47 4.73
N LEU A 164 -7.56 -9.59 5.96
CA LEU A 164 -6.73 -9.59 7.16
C LEU A 164 -5.80 -10.81 7.22
N VAL A 165 -6.32 -12.01 6.91
CA VAL A 165 -5.52 -13.24 6.85
C VAL A 165 -4.44 -13.14 5.77
N ILE A 166 -4.78 -12.65 4.58
CA ILE A 166 -3.81 -12.45 3.49
C ILE A 166 -2.75 -11.42 3.90
N SER A 167 -3.15 -10.34 4.56
CA SER A 167 -2.22 -9.33 5.08
C SER A 167 -1.27 -9.91 6.13
N ALA A 168 -1.76 -10.72 7.06
CA ALA A 168 -0.94 -11.40 8.06
C ALA A 168 0.08 -12.35 7.40
N PHE A 169 -0.36 -13.10 6.38
CA PHE A 169 0.52 -13.94 5.57
C PHE A 169 1.60 -13.13 4.85
N ASN A 170 1.25 -11.97 4.28
CA ASN A 170 2.21 -11.09 3.60
C ASN A 170 3.30 -10.59 4.56
N TYR A 171 2.93 -10.18 5.78
CA TYR A 171 3.93 -9.76 6.78
C TYR A 171 4.82 -10.91 7.23
N TRP A 172 4.25 -12.09 7.45
CA TRP A 172 5.02 -13.29 7.80
C TRP A 172 6.00 -13.67 6.68
N ALA A 173 5.54 -13.69 5.42
CA ALA A 173 6.36 -14.00 4.26
C ALA A 173 7.48 -12.95 4.07
N SER A 174 7.17 -11.66 4.25
CA SER A 174 8.15 -10.57 4.22
C SER A 174 9.26 -10.75 5.26
N TYR A 175 8.90 -11.12 6.49
CA TYR A 175 9.88 -11.42 7.55
C TYR A 175 10.74 -12.65 7.23
N LYS A 176 10.13 -13.72 6.72
CA LYS A 176 10.85 -14.95 6.35
C LYS A 176 11.79 -14.73 5.16
N LEU A 177 11.40 -13.91 4.19
CA LEU A 177 12.27 -13.45 3.10
C LEU A 177 13.44 -12.64 3.63
N PHE A 178 13.19 -11.76 4.62
CA PHE A 178 14.22 -10.91 5.19
C PHE A 178 15.33 -11.71 5.89
N THR A 179 14.97 -12.75 6.64
CA THR A 179 15.95 -13.59 7.35
C THR A 179 16.80 -14.46 6.43
N ARG A 180 16.32 -14.76 5.21
CA ARG A 180 17.06 -15.52 4.20
C ARG A 180 17.84 -14.66 3.20
N MET A 181 17.90 -13.36 3.45
CA MET A 181 18.47 -12.40 2.52
C MET A 181 19.99 -12.52 2.42
N GLN A 182 20.49 -12.85 1.23
CA GLN A 182 21.93 -13.01 1.01
C GLN A 182 22.67 -11.67 0.88
N VAL A 183 23.84 -11.55 1.51
CA VAL A 183 24.69 -10.34 1.51
C VAL A 183 25.25 -9.99 0.13
N ILE A 184 25.47 -10.99 -0.71
CA ILE A 184 25.93 -10.85 -2.10
C ILE A 184 24.86 -11.45 -3.01
N CYS A 185 24.16 -10.60 -3.77
CA CYS A 185 23.38 -11.07 -4.92
C CYS A 185 23.62 -10.09 -6.06
N ASN A 186 23.95 -10.62 -7.24
CA ASN A 186 23.84 -9.88 -8.51
C ASN A 186 22.46 -10.07 -9.17
N LYS A 187 21.50 -10.64 -8.43
CA LYS A 187 20.16 -11.00 -8.91
C LYS A 187 19.16 -9.86 -8.67
N TRP A 188 18.07 -9.87 -9.45
CA TRP A 188 16.96 -8.91 -9.35
C TRP A 188 16.06 -9.16 -8.12
N ILE A 189 16.12 -10.36 -7.55
CA ILE A 189 15.35 -10.82 -6.39
C ILE A 189 16.30 -11.01 -5.21
N ASN A 190 15.76 -10.93 -3.99
CA ASN A 190 16.50 -10.96 -2.74
C ASN A 190 16.72 -12.35 -2.12
N ILE A 191 16.54 -13.41 -2.94
CA ILE A 191 16.74 -14.84 -2.62
C ILE A 191 17.92 -15.39 -3.45
#